data_AF-A0A9K3IQC4-F1
#
_entry.id   AF-A0A9K3IQC4-F1
#
_cell.length_a   1.000
_cell.length_b   1.000
_cell.length_c   1.000
_cell.angle_alpha   90.00
_cell.angle_beta   90.00
_cell.angle_gamma   90.00
#
_symmetry.space_group_name_H-M   'P 1'
#
loop_
_entity.id
_entity.type
_entity.pdbx_description
1 polymer ?
#
loop_
_entity_poly.entity_id
_entity_poly.type
_entity_poly.pdbx_seq_one_letter_code
_entity_poly.pdbx_strand_id
1 'polypeptide(L)'
;MAERQLGDPHDTQMHSPQSQTKDDMIGYVMALEAALLPCLPARELQAIDRSPHPSHQIDVERHARDFMEAAKKLQLYFISLQREDQPTKEEILQKDIAMMEEEVKTKTDLIKKQERLIQGWRKELKDQLEKHNVELERV
;
A
#
# COMPACT_ATOMS: atom_id res chain seq x y z
N MET A 1 -16.92 35.42 27.16
CA MET A 1 -18.02 35.56 26.18
C MET A 1 -17.41 35.83 24.82
N ALA A 2 -17.84 35.07 23.80
CA ALA A 2 -17.74 35.33 22.35
C ALA A 2 -16.33 35.55 21.74
N GLU A 3 -15.93 35.01 20.60
CA GLU A 3 -16.62 34.26 19.56
C GLU A 3 -15.59 33.54 18.68
N ARG A 4 -16.02 32.41 18.12
CA ARG A 4 -15.33 31.60 17.11
C ARG A 4 -15.14 32.40 15.82
N GLN A 5 -14.00 32.21 15.15
CA GLN A 5 -13.97 32.06 13.69
C GLN A 5 -12.94 30.99 13.34
N LEU A 6 -13.46 29.77 13.18
CA LEU A 6 -12.79 28.62 12.61
C LEU A 6 -13.00 28.73 11.10
N GLY A 7 -11.95 29.03 10.35
CA GLY A 7 -11.93 29.00 8.89
C GLY A 7 -10.93 27.95 8.46
N ASP A 8 -11.42 26.72 8.29
CA ASP A 8 -10.66 25.55 7.85
C ASP A 8 -10.76 25.46 6.32
N PRO A 9 -9.65 25.40 5.55
CA PRO A 9 -9.68 24.98 4.16
C PRO A 9 -9.21 23.52 4.11
N HIS A 10 -10.05 22.59 4.58
CA HIS A 10 -9.79 21.16 4.44
C HIS A 10 -11.00 20.46 3.81
N ASP A 11 -11.13 20.65 2.50
CA ASP A 11 -11.81 19.69 1.62
C ASP A 11 -10.83 19.27 0.52
N THR A 12 -9.66 18.76 0.93
CA THR A 12 -8.83 17.93 0.05
C THR A 12 -9.37 16.51 0.13
N GLN A 13 -10.48 16.32 -0.58
CA GLN A 13 -10.82 15.13 -1.35
C GLN A 13 -9.90 13.92 -1.09
N MET A 14 -10.21 13.16 -0.04
CA MET A 14 -9.69 11.83 0.18
C MET A 14 -10.36 10.88 -0.83
N HIS A 15 -10.05 11.03 -2.12
CA HIS A 15 -10.28 9.95 -3.06
C HIS A 15 -9.29 8.85 -2.72
N SER A 16 -9.75 7.86 -1.95
CA SER A 16 -9.06 6.60 -1.82
C SER A 16 -8.75 6.08 -3.24
N PRO A 17 -7.50 5.72 -3.56
CA PRO A 17 -7.11 5.23 -4.89
C PRO A 17 -7.94 4.01 -5.32
N GLN A 18 -8.54 3.32 -4.36
CA GLN A 18 -9.44 2.18 -4.56
C GLN A 18 -10.80 2.52 -5.22
N SER A 19 -11.21 3.79 -5.21
CA SER A 19 -12.44 4.25 -5.91
C SER A 19 -12.19 4.47 -7.40
N GLN A 20 -11.10 5.17 -7.72
CA GLN A 20 -10.68 5.43 -9.10
C GLN A 20 -10.37 4.14 -9.87
N THR A 21 -9.73 3.17 -9.22
CA THR A 21 -9.42 1.89 -9.86
C THR A 21 -10.67 1.10 -10.23
N LYS A 22 -11.73 1.14 -9.43
CA LYS A 22 -13.01 0.47 -9.74
C LYS A 22 -13.71 1.13 -10.92
N ASP A 23 -13.69 2.45 -10.98
CA ASP A 23 -14.30 3.20 -12.08
C ASP A 23 -13.58 2.94 -13.41
N ASP A 24 -12.25 2.81 -13.39
CA ASP A 24 -11.45 2.43 -14.57
C ASP A 24 -11.80 1.03 -15.09
N MET A 25 -11.97 0.05 -14.18
CA MET A 25 -12.38 -1.31 -14.53
C MET A 25 -13.74 -1.34 -15.21
N ILE A 26 -14.72 -0.63 -14.63
CA ILE A 26 -16.08 -0.53 -15.18
C ILE A 26 -16.02 0.11 -16.57
N GLY A 27 -15.22 1.17 -16.76
CA GLY A 27 -15.01 1.79 -18.06
C GLY A 27 -14.45 0.83 -19.12
N TYR A 28 -13.46 0.00 -18.76
CA TYR A 28 -12.90 -0.99 -19.68
C TYR A 28 -13.89 -2.11 -20.03
N VAL A 29 -14.70 -2.58 -19.08
CA VAL A 29 -15.74 -3.59 -19.32
C VAL A 29 -16.86 -3.03 -20.20
N MET A 30 -17.30 -1.80 -19.95
CA MET A 30 -18.31 -1.13 -20.79
C MET A 30 -17.81 -0.91 -22.21
N ALA A 31 -16.54 -0.51 -22.39
CA ALA A 31 -15.95 -0.37 -23.73
C ALA A 31 -15.88 -1.71 -24.47
N LEU A 32 -15.58 -2.80 -23.78
CA LEU A 32 -15.56 -4.14 -24.34
C LEU A 32 -16.96 -4.61 -24.76
N GLU A 33 -17.97 -4.38 -23.92
CA GLU A 33 -19.38 -4.68 -24.21
C GLU A 33 -19.88 -3.89 -25.42
N ALA A 34 -19.57 -2.59 -25.49
CA ALA A 34 -19.93 -1.74 -26.62
C ALA A 34 -19.27 -2.19 -27.94
N ALA A 35 -18.03 -2.70 -27.88
CA ALA A 35 -17.34 -3.24 -29.05
C ALA A 35 -17.92 -4.61 -29.50
N LEU A 36 -18.47 -5.40 -28.57
CA LEU A 36 -19.11 -6.69 -28.87
C LEU A 36 -20.52 -6.56 -29.44
N LEU A 37 -21.30 -5.57 -28.97
CA LEU A 37 -22.72 -5.42 -29.31
C LEU A 37 -23.01 -5.37 -30.84
N PRO A 38 -22.15 -4.77 -31.69
CA PRO A 38 -22.28 -4.84 -33.15
C PRO A 38 -21.87 -6.18 -33.76
N CYS A 39 -20.97 -6.94 -33.12
CA CYS A 39 -20.46 -8.22 -33.60
C CYS A 39 -21.30 -9.43 -33.18
N LEU A 40 -22.40 -9.20 -32.45
CA LEU A 40 -23.28 -10.29 -32.02
C LEU A 40 -24.13 -10.78 -33.21
N PRO A 41 -24.19 -12.10 -33.46
CA PRO A 41 -24.90 -12.69 -34.60
C PRO A 41 -26.37 -12.26 -34.73
N ALA A 42 -26.99 -11.85 -33.62
CA ALA A 42 -28.38 -11.40 -33.58
C ALA A 42 -28.63 -10.12 -34.42
N ARG A 43 -27.65 -9.23 -34.55
CA ARG A 43 -27.79 -7.96 -35.27
C ARG A 43 -27.55 -8.12 -36.77
N GLU A 44 -26.63 -8.99 -37.15
CA GLU A 44 -26.36 -9.36 -38.55
C GLU A 44 -27.51 -10.18 -39.14
N LEU A 45 -28.04 -11.15 -38.39
CA LEU A 45 -29.21 -11.94 -38.83
C LEU A 45 -30.49 -11.10 -38.99
N GLN A 46 -30.61 -9.94 -38.32
CA GLN A 46 -31.75 -9.03 -38.46
C GLN A 46 -31.55 -7.92 -39.52
N ALA A 47 -30.30 -7.61 -39.90
CA ALA A 47 -29.98 -6.55 -40.86
C ALA A 47 -29.91 -7.01 -42.32
N ILE A 48 -29.71 -8.32 -42.57
CA ILE A 48 -29.62 -8.87 -43.94
C ILE A 48 -30.93 -8.71 -44.73
N ASP A 49 -32.08 -8.50 -44.07
CA ASP A 49 -33.37 -8.33 -44.73
C ASP A 49 -33.86 -6.87 -44.84
N ARG A 50 -33.06 -5.87 -44.41
CA ARG A 50 -33.46 -4.45 -44.46
C ARG A 50 -32.39 -3.54 -45.07
N SER A 51 -32.39 -3.55 -46.39
CA SER A 51 -31.81 -2.55 -47.31
C SER A 51 -30.33 -2.71 -47.71
N PRO A 52 -30.00 -2.53 -49.01
CA PRO A 52 -28.64 -2.60 -49.54
C PRO A 52 -27.84 -1.30 -49.30
N HIS A 53 -28.16 -0.52 -48.26
CA HIS A 53 -27.49 0.75 -47.99
C HIS A 53 -26.11 0.53 -47.38
N PRO A 54 -25.01 1.08 -47.96
CA PRO A 54 -23.64 0.92 -47.47
C PRO A 54 -23.41 1.35 -46.02
N SER A 55 -24.26 2.23 -45.48
CA SER A 55 -24.22 2.68 -44.08
C SER A 55 -24.63 1.61 -43.05
N HIS A 56 -25.17 0.46 -43.50
CA HIS A 56 -25.55 -0.67 -42.65
C HIS A 56 -24.52 -1.81 -42.66
N GLN A 57 -23.41 -1.66 -43.40
CA GLN A 57 -22.31 -2.63 -43.33
C GLN A 57 -21.54 -2.40 -42.02
N ILE A 58 -21.72 -3.32 -41.07
CA ILE A 58 -20.91 -3.39 -39.88
C ILE A 58 -19.49 -3.73 -40.35
N ASP A 59 -18.55 -2.80 -40.17
CA ASP A 59 -17.12 -3.01 -40.44
C ASP A 59 -16.57 -3.93 -39.34
N VAL A 60 -16.72 -5.23 -39.54
CA VAL A 60 -16.36 -6.28 -38.57
C VAL A 60 -14.87 -6.19 -38.22
N GLU A 61 -14.01 -5.87 -39.19
CA GLU A 61 -12.57 -5.69 -38.98
C GLU A 61 -12.28 -4.52 -38.04
N ARG A 62 -12.95 -3.38 -38.20
CA ARG A 62 -12.82 -2.25 -37.30
C ARG A 62 -13.30 -2.59 -35.89
N HIS A 63 -14.45 -3.25 -35.75
CA HIS A 63 -14.97 -3.62 -34.44
C HIS A 63 -14.11 -4.68 -33.75
N ALA A 64 -13.56 -5.65 -34.49
CA ALA A 64 -12.61 -6.62 -33.97
C ALA A 64 -11.33 -5.95 -33.44
N ARG A 65 -10.84 -4.90 -34.12
CA ARG A 65 -9.72 -4.09 -33.61
C ARG A 65 -10.08 -3.35 -32.31
N ASP A 66 -11.21 -2.67 -32.28
CA ASP A 66 -11.67 -1.92 -31.10
C ASP A 66 -11.85 -2.86 -29.89
N PHE A 67 -12.41 -4.06 -30.13
CA PHE A 67 -12.54 -5.12 -29.12
C PHE A 67 -11.18 -5.59 -28.59
N MET A 68 -10.24 -5.92 -29.49
CA MET A 68 -8.90 -6.35 -29.09
C MET A 68 -8.17 -5.28 -28.29
N GLU A 69 -8.35 -4.00 -28.64
CA GLU A 69 -7.77 -2.88 -27.89
C GLU A 69 -8.37 -2.75 -26.49
N ALA A 70 -9.70 -2.81 -26.36
CA ALA A 70 -10.38 -2.78 -25.07
C ALA A 70 -9.99 -3.97 -24.18
N ALA A 71 -9.93 -5.18 -24.75
CA ALA A 71 -9.51 -6.39 -24.05
C ALA A 71 -8.05 -6.29 -23.56
N LYS A 72 -7.16 -5.73 -24.38
CA LYS A 72 -5.75 -5.51 -24.01
C LYS A 72 -5.61 -4.50 -22.87
N LYS A 73 -6.38 -3.42 -22.88
CA LYS A 73 -6.39 -2.43 -21.78
C LYS A 73 -6.86 -3.07 -20.47
N LEU A 74 -7.93 -3.86 -20.52
CA LEU A 74 -8.43 -4.60 -19.37
C LEU A 74 -7.41 -5.64 -18.86
N GLN A 75 -6.75 -6.36 -19.75
CA GLN A 75 -5.68 -7.30 -19.39
C GLN A 75 -4.51 -6.60 -18.69
N LEU A 76 -4.04 -5.47 -19.22
CA LEU A 76 -2.96 -4.69 -18.62
C LEU A 76 -3.35 -4.15 -17.23
N TYR A 77 -4.61 -3.74 -17.06
CA TYR A 77 -5.16 -3.35 -15.76
C TYR A 77 -5.10 -4.51 -14.75
N PHE A 78 -5.54 -5.72 -15.12
CA PHE A 78 -5.42 -6.89 -14.24
C PHE A 78 -3.97 -7.25 -13.91
N ILE A 79 -3.04 -7.15 -14.87
CA ILE A 79 -1.61 -7.35 -14.61
C ILE A 79 -1.08 -6.30 -13.62
N SER A 80 -1.54 -5.05 -13.72
CA SER A 80 -1.14 -3.99 -12.78
C SER A 80 -1.65 -4.24 -11.36
N LEU A 81 -2.87 -4.78 -11.22
CA LEU A 81 -3.42 -5.22 -9.93
C LEU A 81 -2.65 -6.42 -9.36
N GLN A 82 -2.18 -7.34 -10.20
CA GLN A 82 -1.39 -8.49 -9.74
C GLN A 82 0.02 -8.07 -9.27
N ARG A 83 0.56 -6.94 -9.75
CA ARG A 83 1.80 -6.35 -9.20
C ARG A 83 1.63 -5.75 -7.81
N GLU A 84 0.40 -5.65 -7.32
CA GLU A 84 0.07 -5.23 -5.95
C GLU A 84 0.36 -6.34 -4.91
N ASP A 85 0.83 -7.53 -5.33
CA ASP A 85 1.46 -8.57 -4.47
C ASP A 85 2.77 -8.11 -3.79
N GLN A 86 3.20 -6.87 -4.01
CA GLN A 86 4.30 -6.27 -3.27
C GLN A 86 3.83 -6.02 -1.82
N PRO A 87 4.63 -6.38 -0.79
CA PRO A 87 4.20 -6.24 0.59
C PRO A 87 3.69 -4.83 0.83
N THR A 88 2.48 -4.74 1.37
CA THR A 88 1.80 -3.48 1.61
C THR A 88 2.67 -2.63 2.53
N LYS A 89 2.47 -1.30 2.47
CA LYS A 89 3.15 -0.40 3.41
C LYS A 89 2.92 -0.82 4.87
N GLU A 90 1.75 -1.35 5.17
CA GLU A 90 1.42 -1.87 6.50
C GLU A 90 2.30 -3.07 6.87
N GLU A 91 2.42 -4.07 6.00
CA GLU A 91 3.27 -5.25 6.26
C GLU A 91 4.75 -4.89 6.40
N ILE A 92 5.24 -3.93 5.61
CA ILE A 92 6.60 -3.42 5.74
C ILE A 92 6.79 -2.77 7.11
N LEU A 93 5.88 -1.87 7.49
CA LEU A 93 5.94 -1.18 8.78
C LEU A 93 5.83 -2.15 9.95
N GLN A 94 4.97 -3.17 9.88
CA GLN A 94 4.87 -4.19 10.92
C GLN A 94 6.18 -4.95 11.11
N LYS A 95 6.87 -5.29 10.00
CA LYS A 95 8.18 -5.94 10.06
C LYS A 95 9.25 -5.03 10.67
N ASP A 96 9.27 -3.75 10.27
CA ASP A 96 10.21 -2.77 10.79
C ASP A 96 10.00 -2.51 12.29
N ILE A 97 8.75 -2.42 12.74
CA ILE A 97 8.39 -2.30 14.16
C ILE A 97 8.92 -3.51 14.94
N ALA A 98 8.65 -4.74 14.47
CA ALA A 98 9.10 -5.96 15.14
C ALA A 98 10.64 -6.01 15.28
N MET A 99 11.36 -5.62 14.23
CA MET A 99 12.82 -5.52 14.25
C MET A 99 13.30 -4.48 15.27
N MET A 100 12.69 -3.29 15.29
CA MET A 100 13.05 -2.24 16.24
C MET A 100 12.74 -2.65 17.70
N GLU A 101 11.64 -3.34 17.95
CA GLU A 101 11.28 -3.85 19.27
C GLU A 101 12.32 -4.87 19.80
N GLU A 102 12.81 -5.75 18.93
CA GLU A 102 13.89 -6.70 19.27
C GLU A 102 15.21 -5.98 19.57
N GLU A 103 15.55 -4.96 18.77
CA GLU A 103 16.74 -4.15 18.99
C GLU A 103 16.68 -3.41 20.33
N VAL A 104 15.54 -2.79 20.65
CA VAL A 104 15.31 -2.12 21.93
C VAL A 104 15.45 -3.09 23.10
N LYS A 105 14.87 -4.29 22.99
CA LYS A 105 14.99 -5.33 24.01
C LYS A 105 16.46 -5.72 24.23
N THR A 106 17.19 -5.99 23.15
CA THR A 106 18.61 -6.39 23.20
C THR A 106 19.47 -5.30 23.84
N LYS A 107 19.28 -4.04 23.45
CA LYS A 107 20.00 -2.90 24.03
C LYS A 107 19.66 -2.69 25.50
N THR A 108 18.40 -2.85 25.89
CA THR A 108 17.96 -2.75 27.27
C THR A 108 18.64 -3.80 28.16
N ASP A 109 18.75 -5.03 27.68
CA ASP A 109 19.44 -6.10 28.41
C ASP A 109 20.94 -5.87 28.53
N LEU A 110 21.56 -5.28 27.51
CA LEU A 110 22.96 -4.87 27.54
C LEU A 110 23.20 -3.77 28.58
N ILE A 111 22.35 -2.73 28.61
CA ILE A 111 22.41 -1.66 29.60
C ILE A 111 22.31 -2.23 31.01
N LYS A 112 21.33 -3.11 31.28
CA LYS A 112 21.18 -3.78 32.58
C LYS A 112 22.39 -4.61 32.99
N LYS A 113 23.11 -5.22 32.03
CA LYS A 113 24.36 -5.94 32.31
C LYS A 113 25.47 -4.97 32.71
N GLN A 114 25.63 -3.88 31.97
CA GLN A 114 26.64 -2.85 32.24
C GLN A 114 26.39 -2.14 33.56
N GLU A 115 25.14 -1.79 33.88
CA GLU A 115 24.77 -1.19 35.16
C GLU A 115 25.16 -2.07 36.35
N ARG A 116 24.93 -3.39 36.27
CA ARG A 116 25.33 -4.34 37.31
C ARG A 116 26.84 -4.38 37.51
N LEU A 117 27.62 -4.35 36.43
CA LEU A 117 29.09 -4.31 36.51
C LEU A 117 29.57 -3.02 37.18
N ILE A 118 29.03 -1.87 36.77
CA ILE A 118 29.38 -0.57 37.34
C ILE A 118 29.03 -0.52 38.83
N GLN A 119 27.86 -1.02 39.23
CA GLN A 119 27.46 -1.09 40.64
C GLN A 119 28.40 -2.00 41.44
N GLY A 120 28.79 -3.15 40.88
CA GLY A 120 29.77 -4.04 41.48
C GLY A 120 31.12 -3.36 41.71
N TRP A 121 31.65 -2.68 40.69
CA TRP A 121 32.91 -1.94 40.81
C TRP A 121 32.84 -0.79 41.81
N ARG A 122 31.74 -0.04 41.84
CA ARG A 122 31.52 1.02 42.83
C ARG A 122 31.54 0.47 44.26
N LYS A 123 30.92 -0.69 44.48
CA LYS A 123 30.92 -1.35 45.78
C LYS A 123 32.34 -1.79 46.17
N GLU A 124 33.03 -2.52 45.29
CA GLU A 124 34.39 -3.00 45.54
C GLU A 124 35.36 -1.85 45.87
N LEU A 125 35.32 -0.77 45.09
CA LEU A 125 36.16 0.40 45.34
C LEU A 125 35.85 1.06 46.69
N LYS A 126 34.58 1.12 47.07
CA LYS A 126 34.17 1.66 48.38
C LYS A 126 34.65 0.77 49.52
N ASP A 127 34.48 -0.54 49.39
CA ASP A 127 34.90 -1.52 50.40
C ASP A 127 36.44 -1.51 50.57
N GLN A 128 37.20 -1.37 49.48
CA GLN A 128 38.66 -1.21 49.54
C GLN A 128 39.08 0.10 50.18
N LEU A 129 38.42 1.21 49.84
CA LEU A 129 38.71 2.52 50.45
C LEU A 129 38.49 2.49 51.97
N GLU A 130 37.37 1.91 52.41
CA GLU A 130 37.05 1.76 53.83
C GLU A 130 38.11 0.93 54.55
N LYS A 131 38.50 -0.20 53.96
CA LYS A 131 39.55 -1.06 54.52
C LYS A 131 40.88 -0.31 54.67
N HIS A 132 41.29 0.43 53.64
CA HIS A 132 42.53 1.21 53.69
C HIS A 132 42.47 2.32 54.74
N ASN A 133 41.33 3.00 54.92
CA ASN A 133 41.18 4.00 55.98
C ASN A 133 41.33 3.39 57.37
N VAL A 134 40.69 2.24 57.63
CA VAL A 134 40.82 1.53 58.91
C VAL A 134 42.27 1.09 59.18
N GLU A 135 42.99 0.64 58.15
CA GLU A 135 44.42 0.30 58.26
C GLU A 135 45.28 1.54 58.56
N LEU A 136 44.99 2.69 57.93
CA LEU A 136 45.69 3.95 58.19
C LEU A 136 45.44 4.48 59.61
N GLU A 137 44.24 4.30 60.17
CA GLU A 137 43.93 4.70 61.55
C GLU A 137 44.64 3.85 62.62
N ARG A 138 45.15 2.67 62.25
CA ARG A 138 45.90 1.78 63.16
C ARG A 138 47.40 2.11 63.27
N VAL A 139 47.95 2.90 62.35
CA VAL A 139 49.37 3.26 62.27
C VAL A 139 49.60 4.62 62.93
#